data_AF-A0A3M1R8S6-F1
#
_entry.id   AF-A0A3M1R8S6-F1
#
_cell.length_a   1.000
_cell.length_b   1.000
_cell.length_c   1.000
_cell.angle_alpha   90.00
_cell.angle_beta   90.00
_cell.angle_gamma   90.00
#
_symmetry.space_group_name_H-M   'P 1'
#
loop_
_entity.id
_entity.type
_entity.pdbx_description
1 polymer ?
#
loop_
_entity_poly.entity_id
_entity_poly.type
_entity_poly.pdbx_seq_one_letter_code
_entity_poly.pdbx_strand_id
1 'polypeptide(L)'
;HCIVSCVAACHEKRYREAVGWAAGLSLWGAFFAWHAWNVSIHMPADNATTGPGWLRFGGAAFLISLTQMNAYLIVLPQAFAAVYLAAAWLGMLGWNTPWGHRTTYTLCAYLAAFAAVGREFNQYWGQLIAGLLALAAAHAAITVIDLVIAARRASETAQPPSVEGIPA
;
A
#
# COMPACT_ATOMS: atom_id res chain seq x y z
N HIS A 1 3.04 -8.83 1.79
CA HIS A 1 3.77 -8.42 3.01
C HIS A 1 5.02 -9.27 3.24
N CYS A 2 4.94 -10.59 3.49
CA CYS A 2 6.11 -11.43 3.80
C CYS A 2 7.24 -11.37 2.74
N ILE A 3 6.90 -11.33 1.45
CA ILE A 3 7.88 -11.18 0.36
C ILE A 3 8.66 -9.87 0.50
N VAL A 4 7.94 -8.74 0.64
CA VAL A 4 8.53 -7.40 0.79
C VAL A 4 9.43 -7.36 2.03
N SER A 5 8.96 -7.88 3.16
CA SER A 5 9.73 -7.90 4.41
C SER A 5 10.95 -8.82 4.33
N CYS A 6 10.85 -9.95 3.64
CA CYS A 6 11.98 -10.86 3.40
C CYS A 6 13.06 -10.19 2.55
N VAL A 7 12.67 -9.56 1.43
CA VAL A 7 13.59 -8.82 0.55
C VAL A 7 14.28 -7.68 1.32
N ALA A 8 13.54 -6.90 2.09
CA ALA A 8 14.09 -5.83 2.93
C ALA A 8 15.09 -6.38 3.96
N ALA A 9 14.74 -7.46 4.66
CA ALA A 9 15.62 -8.09 5.65
C ALA A 9 16.90 -8.66 5.03
N CYS A 10 16.83 -9.24 3.83
CA CYS A 10 18.00 -9.68 3.07
C CYS A 10 18.92 -8.51 2.70
N HIS A 11 18.34 -7.40 2.22
CA HIS A 11 19.10 -6.19 1.89
C HIS A 11 19.79 -5.57 3.11
N GLU A 12 19.12 -5.56 4.27
CA GLU A 12 19.67 -5.12 5.55
C GLU A 12 20.62 -6.13 6.21
N LYS A 13 20.89 -7.29 5.57
CA LYS A 13 21.71 -8.40 6.11
C LYS A 13 21.19 -8.96 7.45
N ARG A 14 19.89 -8.80 7.72
CA ARG A 14 19.21 -9.31 8.93
C ARG A 14 18.66 -10.71 8.70
N TYR A 15 19.56 -11.67 8.46
CA TYR A 15 19.19 -13.03 8.03
C TYR A 15 18.24 -13.75 8.98
N ARG A 16 18.35 -13.53 10.30
CA ARG A 16 17.41 -14.10 11.28
C ARG A 16 15.97 -13.66 11.03
N GLU A 17 15.78 -12.41 10.64
CA GLU A 17 14.48 -11.87 10.30
C GLU A 17 13.99 -12.39 8.95
N ALA A 18 14.89 -12.48 7.96
CA ALA A 18 14.57 -13.05 6.65
C ALA A 18 14.06 -14.51 6.77
N VAL A 19 14.69 -15.32 7.63
CA VAL A 19 14.24 -16.69 7.93
C VAL A 19 12.83 -16.70 8.51
N GLY A 20 12.50 -15.78 9.42
CA GLY A 20 11.14 -15.67 9.98
C GLY A 20 10.09 -15.37 8.91
N TRP A 21 10.38 -14.42 8.01
CA TRP A 21 9.49 -14.07 6.91
C TRP A 21 9.36 -15.21 5.88
N ALA A 22 10.47 -15.88 5.56
CA ALA A 22 10.48 -17.04 4.68
C ALA A 22 9.68 -18.20 5.27
N ALA A 23 9.85 -18.50 6.56
CA ALA A 23 9.08 -19.54 7.25
C ALA A 23 7.58 -19.24 7.21
N GLY A 24 7.17 -18.00 7.49
CA GLY A 24 5.77 -17.58 7.39
C GLY A 24 5.21 -17.72 5.98
N LEU A 25 5.99 -17.32 4.96
CA LEU A 25 5.62 -17.49 3.56
C LEU A 25 5.47 -18.97 3.17
N SER A 26 6.38 -19.82 3.61
CA SER A 26 6.35 -21.26 3.35
C SER A 26 5.17 -21.95 4.03
N LEU A 27 4.88 -21.61 5.29
CA LEU A 27 3.73 -22.17 6.03
C LEU A 27 2.41 -21.77 5.36
N TRP A 28 2.26 -20.49 5.01
CA TRP A 28 1.09 -20.02 4.28
C TRP A 28 0.97 -20.68 2.89
N GLY A 29 2.08 -20.80 2.17
CA GLY A 29 2.11 -21.43 0.85
C GLY A 29 1.74 -22.91 0.89
N ALA A 30 2.25 -23.66 1.88
CA ALA A 30 1.90 -25.05 2.11
C ALA A 30 0.41 -25.22 2.45
N PHE A 31 -0.12 -24.38 3.34
CA PHE A 31 -1.54 -24.35 3.65
C PHE A 31 -2.40 -24.04 2.42
N PHE A 32 -2.02 -23.03 1.64
CA PHE A 32 -2.76 -22.65 0.45
C PHE A 32 -2.70 -23.72 -0.64
N ALA A 33 -1.56 -24.38 -0.83
CA ALA A 33 -1.42 -25.51 -1.75
C ALA A 33 -2.30 -26.69 -1.31
N TRP A 34 -2.34 -27.00 -0.01
CA TRP A 34 -3.24 -28.01 0.53
C TRP A 34 -4.72 -27.60 0.30
N HIS A 35 -5.08 -26.36 0.58
CA HIS A 35 -6.42 -25.84 0.29
C HIS A 35 -6.78 -25.98 -1.20
N ALA A 36 -5.89 -25.57 -2.10
CA ALA A 36 -6.08 -25.66 -3.55
C ALA A 36 -6.26 -27.11 -4.01
N TRP A 37 -5.49 -28.04 -3.46
CA TRP A 37 -5.65 -29.48 -3.72
C TRP A 37 -7.03 -29.98 -3.30
N ASN A 38 -7.51 -29.58 -2.12
CA ASN A 38 -8.84 -30.00 -1.63
C ASN A 38 -9.96 -29.40 -2.48
N VAL A 39 -9.80 -28.15 -2.95
CA VAL A 39 -10.77 -27.55 -3.86
C VAL A 39 -10.75 -28.25 -5.21
N SER A 40 -9.57 -28.57 -5.75
CA SER A 40 -9.46 -29.17 -7.09
C SER A 40 -10.09 -30.55 -7.19
N ILE A 41 -10.06 -31.36 -6.12
CA ILE A 41 -10.70 -32.68 -6.12
C ILE A 41 -12.23 -32.61 -6.04
N HIS A 42 -12.80 -31.48 -5.60
CA HIS A 42 -14.25 -31.27 -5.49
C HIS A 42 -14.81 -30.35 -6.60
N MET A 43 -13.96 -29.82 -7.48
CA MET A 43 -14.39 -29.01 -8.61
C MET A 43 -14.76 -29.92 -9.80
N PRO A 44 -15.94 -29.72 -10.43
CA PRO A 44 -16.26 -30.41 -11.66
C PRO A 44 -15.31 -29.98 -12.79
N ALA A 45 -15.00 -30.91 -13.71
CA ALA A 45 -13.93 -30.76 -14.71
C ALA A 45 -14.16 -29.60 -15.71
N ASP A 46 -15.39 -29.12 -15.84
CA ASP A 46 -15.80 -27.99 -16.69
C ASP A 46 -15.44 -26.61 -16.12
N ASN A 47 -15.24 -26.50 -14.80
CA ASN A 47 -14.94 -25.24 -14.13
C ASN A 47 -13.46 -24.84 -14.19
N ALA A 48 -12.55 -25.79 -14.44
CA ALA A 48 -11.11 -25.54 -14.43
C ALA A 48 -10.61 -24.68 -15.61
N THR A 49 -11.33 -24.68 -16.74
CA THR A 49 -10.87 -24.09 -18.02
C THR A 49 -11.78 -22.99 -18.57
N THR A 50 -12.98 -22.79 -18.03
CA THR A 50 -14.02 -21.94 -18.65
C THR A 50 -14.12 -20.53 -18.03
N GLY A 51 -13.37 -20.25 -16.96
CA GLY A 51 -13.42 -18.95 -16.27
C GLY A 51 -12.61 -17.86 -17.00
N PRO A 52 -13.08 -16.59 -17.01
CA PRO A 52 -12.29 -15.48 -17.52
C PRO A 52 -10.92 -15.40 -16.82
N GLY A 53 -9.87 -15.10 -17.59
CA GLY A 53 -8.51 -14.96 -17.07
C GLY A 53 -8.43 -13.95 -15.91
N TRP A 54 -7.47 -14.15 -15.02
CA TRP A 54 -7.25 -13.27 -13.86
C TRP A 54 -6.54 -11.96 -14.21
N LEU A 55 -5.93 -11.89 -15.39
CA LEU A 55 -5.22 -10.71 -15.87
C LEU A 55 -6.24 -9.67 -16.37
N ARG A 56 -6.33 -8.54 -15.69
CA ARG A 56 -7.28 -7.46 -15.98
C ARG A 56 -6.71 -6.13 -15.49
N PHE A 57 -6.60 -5.18 -16.40
CA PHE A 57 -6.13 -3.83 -16.08
C PHE A 57 -7.32 -2.95 -15.68
N GLY A 58 -7.62 -2.91 -14.38
CA GLY A 58 -8.72 -2.11 -13.82
C GLY A 58 -8.40 -0.61 -13.65
N GLY A 59 -7.12 -0.25 -13.73
CA GLY A 59 -6.65 1.13 -13.60
C GLY A 59 -7.00 1.79 -12.26
N ALA A 60 -7.01 3.12 -12.24
CA ALA A 60 -7.25 3.89 -11.02
C ALA A 60 -8.65 3.68 -10.43
N ALA A 61 -9.68 3.52 -11.27
CA ALA A 61 -11.06 3.32 -10.81
C ALA A 61 -11.20 2.06 -9.94
N PHE A 62 -10.51 0.98 -10.33
CA PHE A 62 -10.47 -0.26 -9.55
C PHE A 62 -9.69 -0.11 -8.24
N LEU A 63 -8.56 0.60 -8.24
CA LEU A 63 -7.81 0.85 -7.00
C LEU A 63 -8.62 1.70 -6.01
N ILE A 64 -9.40 2.66 -6.51
CA ILE A 64 -10.30 3.46 -5.68
C ILE A 64 -11.43 2.59 -5.12
N SER A 65 -12.04 1.71 -5.92
CA SER A 65 -13.09 0.82 -5.42
C SER A 65 -12.56 -0.18 -4.39
N LEU A 66 -11.36 -0.71 -4.59
CA LEU A 66 -10.65 -1.56 -3.62
C LEU A 66 -10.45 -0.83 -2.28
N THR A 67 -10.05 0.44 -2.35
CA THR A 67 -9.84 1.31 -1.18
C THR A 67 -11.13 1.57 -0.40
N GLN A 68 -12.30 1.50 -1.06
CA GLN A 68 -13.60 1.73 -0.44
C GLN A 68 -14.03 0.61 0.53
N MET A 69 -13.31 -0.52 0.58
CA MET A 69 -13.62 -1.64 1.47
C MET A 69 -13.25 -1.38 2.94
N ASN A 70 -13.94 -0.40 3.52
CA ASN A 70 -13.93 -0.07 4.94
C ASN A 70 -15.37 0.22 5.37
N ALA A 71 -15.74 -0.13 6.60
CA ALA A 71 -17.09 0.05 7.13
C ALA A 71 -17.64 1.48 6.95
N TYR A 72 -16.78 2.49 7.02
CA TYR A 72 -17.18 3.89 6.85
C TYR A 72 -17.23 4.34 5.39
N LEU A 73 -16.31 3.85 4.54
CA LEU A 73 -16.22 4.28 3.14
C LEU A 73 -17.26 3.61 2.24
N ILE A 74 -17.75 2.43 2.62
CA ILE A 74 -18.72 1.68 1.80
C ILE A 74 -20.08 2.39 1.70
N VAL A 75 -20.44 3.19 2.70
CA VAL A 75 -21.68 3.99 2.72
C VAL A 75 -21.52 5.38 2.10
N LEU A 76 -20.29 5.78 1.77
CA LEU A 76 -19.99 7.09 1.20
C LEU A 76 -19.85 7.01 -0.33
N PRO A 77 -20.08 8.12 -1.05
CA PRO A 77 -19.76 8.21 -2.47
C PRO A 77 -18.28 7.90 -2.76
N GLN A 78 -18.00 7.26 -3.89
CA GLN A 78 -16.66 6.81 -4.28
C GLN A 78 -15.60 7.94 -4.31
N ALA A 79 -16.03 9.20 -4.50
CA ALA A 79 -15.14 10.37 -4.40
C ALA A 79 -14.42 10.45 -3.05
N PHE A 80 -15.07 10.06 -1.95
CA PHE A 80 -14.44 10.04 -0.62
C PHE A 80 -13.36 8.97 -0.52
N ALA A 81 -13.54 7.81 -1.17
CA ALA A 81 -12.49 6.80 -1.26
C ALA A 81 -11.27 7.29 -2.05
N ALA A 82 -11.47 8.08 -3.10
CA ALA A 82 -10.38 8.69 -3.85
C ALA A 82 -9.59 9.72 -3.02
N VAL A 83 -10.29 10.59 -2.27
CA VAL A 83 -9.65 11.55 -1.35
C VAL A 83 -8.89 10.81 -0.25
N TYR A 84 -9.49 9.77 0.32
CA TYR A 84 -8.85 8.93 1.34
C TYR A 84 -7.61 8.21 0.80
N LEU A 85 -7.67 7.68 -0.42
CA LEU A 85 -6.51 7.09 -1.08
C LEU A 85 -5.39 8.12 -1.28
N ALA A 86 -5.72 9.34 -1.71
CA ALA A 86 -4.75 10.43 -1.86
C ALA A 86 -4.12 10.82 -0.51
N ALA A 87 -4.91 10.89 0.56
CA ALA A 87 -4.39 11.12 1.91
C ALA A 87 -3.45 9.99 2.35
N ALA A 88 -3.80 8.73 2.10
CA ALA A 88 -2.93 7.60 2.38
C ALA A 88 -1.60 7.70 1.61
N TRP A 89 -1.62 8.09 0.33
CA TRP A 89 -0.40 8.35 -0.43
C TRP A 89 0.46 9.45 0.18
N LEU A 90 -0.13 10.58 0.57
CA LEU A 90 0.60 11.65 1.25
C LEU A 90 1.24 11.16 2.54
N GLY A 91 0.50 10.45 3.39
CA GLY A 91 1.06 9.92 4.63
C GLY A 91 2.18 8.91 4.42
N MET A 92 2.09 8.07 3.38
CA MET A 92 3.19 7.16 3.01
C MET A 92 4.49 7.89 2.64
N LEU A 93 4.39 9.07 2.01
CA LEU A 93 5.56 9.85 1.60
C LEU A 93 6.29 10.51 2.77
N GLY A 94 5.59 10.87 3.84
CA GLY A 94 6.21 11.44 5.04
C GLY A 94 6.66 10.41 6.07
N TRP A 95 6.26 9.14 5.94
CA TRP A 95 6.48 8.13 6.97
C TRP A 95 7.88 7.50 6.93
N ASN A 96 8.89 8.27 7.33
CA ASN A 96 10.30 7.91 7.27
C ASN A 96 10.80 7.04 8.44
N THR A 97 10.01 6.04 8.84
CA THR A 97 10.43 5.04 9.84
C THR A 97 10.58 3.66 9.19
N PRO A 98 11.34 2.72 9.77
CA PRO A 98 11.43 1.36 9.22
C PRO A 98 10.06 0.68 9.03
N TRP A 99 9.11 0.98 9.91
CA TRP A 99 7.74 0.47 9.80
C TRP A 99 6.93 1.19 8.72
N GLY A 100 7.13 2.50 8.58
CA GLY A 100 6.58 3.30 7.49
C GLY A 100 7.01 2.77 6.12
N HIS A 101 8.31 2.55 5.91
CA HIS A 101 8.83 1.95 4.67
C HIS A 101 8.20 0.59 4.37
N ARG A 102 8.10 -0.31 5.35
CA ARG A 102 7.47 -1.63 5.16
C ARG A 102 6.00 -1.52 4.78
N THR A 103 5.29 -0.58 5.42
CA THR A 103 3.88 -0.29 5.12
C THR A 103 3.74 0.23 3.69
N THR A 104 4.52 1.24 3.32
CA THR A 104 4.54 1.83 1.98
C THR A 104 4.86 0.79 0.91
N TYR A 105 5.94 0.02 1.06
CA TYR A 105 6.30 -1.02 0.09
C TYR A 105 5.26 -2.13 0.00
N THR A 106 4.62 -2.50 1.12
CA THR A 106 3.53 -3.49 1.12
C THR A 106 2.32 -2.98 0.35
N LEU A 107 1.89 -1.75 0.63
CA LEU A 107 0.76 -1.11 -0.06
C LEU A 107 1.04 -0.93 -1.55
N CYS A 108 2.22 -0.41 -1.91
CA CYS A 108 2.64 -0.26 -3.30
C CYS A 108 2.66 -1.60 -4.05
N ALA A 109 3.28 -2.64 -3.48
CA ALA A 109 3.33 -3.96 -4.10
C ALA A 109 1.93 -4.56 -4.28
N TYR A 110 1.06 -4.40 -3.28
CA TYR A 110 -0.31 -4.90 -3.33
C TYR A 110 -1.15 -4.18 -4.38
N LEU A 111 -1.15 -2.84 -4.37
CA LEU A 111 -1.89 -2.03 -5.33
C LEU A 111 -1.37 -2.22 -6.76
N ALA A 112 -0.05 -2.35 -6.95
CA ALA A 112 0.54 -2.64 -8.24
C ALA A 112 0.11 -4.01 -8.78
N ALA A 113 0.07 -5.04 -7.92
CA ALA A 113 -0.45 -6.35 -8.30
C ALA A 113 -1.93 -6.28 -8.70
N PHE A 114 -2.76 -5.62 -7.89
CA PHE A 114 -4.20 -5.47 -8.17
C PHE A 114 -4.52 -4.50 -9.32
N ALA A 115 -3.58 -3.66 -9.74
CA ALA A 115 -3.72 -2.87 -10.96
C ALA A 115 -3.76 -3.74 -12.23
N ALA A 116 -3.15 -4.94 -12.18
CA ALA A 116 -3.06 -5.87 -13.31
C ALA A 116 -3.80 -7.21 -13.08
N VAL A 117 -4.09 -7.57 -11.83
CA VAL A 117 -4.69 -8.86 -11.45
C VAL A 117 -5.99 -8.61 -10.70
N GLY A 118 -7.10 -9.14 -11.21
CA GLY A 118 -8.39 -9.03 -10.53
C GLY A 118 -9.61 -9.33 -11.38
N ARG A 119 -10.75 -9.49 -10.71
CA ARG A 119 -12.09 -9.60 -11.29
C ARG A 119 -12.99 -8.53 -10.66
N GLU A 120 -14.11 -8.18 -11.30
CA GLU A 120 -15.00 -7.11 -10.81
C GLU A 120 -15.51 -7.38 -9.39
N PHE A 121 -15.76 -8.64 -9.05
CA PHE A 121 -16.17 -9.04 -7.70
C PHE A 121 -15.03 -9.05 -6.67
N ASN A 122 -13.77 -8.82 -7.06
CA ASN A 122 -12.62 -8.85 -6.16
C ASN A 122 -12.48 -7.58 -5.30
N GLN A 123 -13.47 -6.69 -5.30
CA GLN A 123 -13.43 -5.48 -4.51
C GLN A 123 -13.17 -5.79 -3.02
N TYR A 124 -13.78 -6.84 -2.47
CA TYR A 124 -13.66 -7.24 -1.06
C TYR A 124 -12.21 -7.48 -0.60
N TRP A 125 -11.28 -7.80 -1.51
CA TRP A 125 -9.86 -7.98 -1.17
C TRP A 125 -9.23 -6.72 -0.58
N GLY A 126 -9.82 -5.54 -0.84
CA GLY A 126 -9.43 -4.29 -0.19
C GLY A 126 -9.46 -4.33 1.34
N GLN A 127 -10.28 -5.20 1.95
CA GLN A 127 -10.30 -5.40 3.40
C GLN A 127 -8.93 -5.83 3.95
N LEU A 128 -8.11 -6.52 3.15
CA LEU A 128 -6.78 -6.97 3.55
C LEU A 128 -5.80 -5.80 3.79
N ILE A 129 -5.99 -4.68 3.10
CA ILE A 129 -5.12 -3.51 3.19
C ILE A 129 -5.77 -2.33 3.90
N ALA A 130 -7.06 -2.42 4.24
CA ALA A 130 -7.81 -1.33 4.85
C ALA A 130 -7.16 -0.77 6.13
N GLY A 131 -6.62 -1.64 7.00
CA GLY A 131 -5.91 -1.20 8.20
C GLY A 131 -4.63 -0.42 7.90
N LEU A 132 -3.84 -0.87 6.91
CA LEU A 132 -2.61 -0.19 6.50
C LEU A 132 -2.91 1.14 5.81
N LEU A 133 -3.95 1.20 4.98
CA LEU A 133 -4.44 2.44 4.37
C LEU A 133 -4.91 3.44 5.42
N ALA A 134 -5.56 2.98 6.49
CA ALA A 134 -6.04 3.87 7.56
C ALA A 134 -4.87 4.48 8.33
N LEU A 135 -3.86 3.67 8.64
CA LEU A 135 -2.63 4.14 9.28
C LEU A 135 -1.88 5.14 8.40
N ALA A 136 -1.75 4.85 7.10
CA ALA A 136 -1.14 5.77 6.15
C ALA A 136 -1.93 7.08 6.05
N ALA A 137 -3.26 7.02 5.91
CA ALA A 137 -4.11 8.21 5.83
C ALA A 137 -4.04 9.06 7.11
N ALA A 138 -3.97 8.43 8.29
CA ALA A 138 -3.77 9.15 9.55
C ALA A 138 -2.43 9.90 9.60
N HIS A 139 -1.38 9.36 8.96
CA HIS A 139 -0.06 9.99 8.89
C HIS A 139 -0.02 11.22 7.96
N ALA A 140 -1.01 11.38 7.07
CA ALA A 140 -1.06 12.48 6.11
C ALA A 140 -1.02 13.86 6.77
N ALA A 141 -1.72 14.04 7.89
CA ALA A 141 -1.75 15.31 8.61
C ALA A 141 -0.35 15.71 9.10
N ILE A 142 0.41 14.76 9.63
CA ILE A 142 1.79 14.95 10.08
C ILE A 142 2.67 15.34 8.90
N THR A 143 2.54 14.61 7.77
CA THR A 143 3.31 14.91 6.56
C THR A 143 3.06 16.31 6.02
N VAL A 144 1.81 16.79 6.05
CA VAL A 144 1.47 18.16 5.62
C VAL A 144 2.10 19.20 6.55
N ILE A 145 2.06 18.98 7.87
CA ILE A 145 2.69 19.88 8.84
C ILE A 145 4.20 19.96 8.59
N ASP A 146 4.86 18.82 8.44
CA ASP A 146 6.30 18.75 8.18
C ASP A 146 6.67 19.45 6.87
N LEU A 147 5.87 19.28 5.83
CA LEU A 147 6.07 19.94 4.54
C LEU A 147 5.93 21.46 4.64
N VAL A 148 4.95 21.96 5.39
CA VAL A 148 4.75 23.40 5.63
C VAL A 148 5.93 23.98 6.43
N ILE A 149 6.40 23.28 7.47
CA ILE A 149 7.56 23.71 8.26
C ILE A 149 8.82 23.75 7.38
N ALA A 150 9.05 22.70 6.58
CA ALA A 150 10.18 22.63 5.68
C ALA A 150 10.16 23.75 4.62
N ALA A 151 8.98 24.03 4.05
CA ALA A 151 8.82 25.10 3.07
C ALA A 151 9.13 26.49 3.65
N ARG A 152 8.67 26.77 4.88
CA ARG A 152 8.97 28.05 5.57
C ARG A 152 10.47 28.22 5.83
N ARG A 153 11.15 27.18 6.32
CA ARG A 153 12.61 27.21 6.54
C ARG A 153 13.38 27.44 5.23
N ALA A 154 12.96 26.77 4.16
CA ALA A 154 13.56 26.96 2.84
C ALA A 154 13.41 28.42 2.35
N SER A 155 12.24 29.04 2.57
CA SER A 155 12.03 30.45 2.21
C SER A 155 12.91 31.42 3.02
N GLU A 156 13.12 31.16 4.31
CA GLU A 156 14.01 31.98 5.16
C GLU A 156 15.47 31.91 4.69
N THR A 157 15.95 30.72 4.29
CA THR A 157 17.32 30.55 3.77
C THR A 157 17.53 31.14 2.37
N ALA A 158 16.46 31.33 1.59
CA ALA A 158 16.54 31.86 0.23
C ALA A 158 16.54 33.41 0.19
N GLN A 159 16.30 34.07 1.33
CA GLN A 159 16.31 35.52 1.39
C GLN A 159 17.76 36.04 1.38
N PRO A 160 18.17 36.84 0.36
CA PRO A 160 19.51 37.41 0.32
C PRO A 160 19.76 38.32 1.53
N PRO A 161 21.02 38.48 1.99
CA PRO A 161 21.33 39.36 3.11
C PRO A 161 20.79 40.77 2.83
N SER A 162 20.09 41.35 3.82
CA SER A 162 19.60 42.72 3.72
C SER A 162 20.80 43.66 3.51
N VAL A 163 20.72 44.49 2.47
CA VAL A 163 21.70 45.56 2.23
C VAL A 163 21.39 46.71 3.21
N GLU A 164 21.57 46.46 4.50
CA GLU A 164 21.53 47.48 5.54
C GLU A 164 22.96 47.70 6.03
N GLY A 165 23.66 48.67 5.44
CA GLY A 165 25.01 49.02 5.91
C GLY A 165 25.94 49.74 4.94
N ILE A 166 25.45 50.43 3.90
CA ILE A 166 26.30 51.39 3.17
C ILE A 166 25.96 52.79 3.69
N PRO A 167 26.72 53.35 4.66
CA PRO A 167 26.62 54.77 4.94
C PRO A 167 27.03 55.57 3.69
N ALA A 168 26.22 56.58 3.38
CA ALA A 168 26.41 57.50 2.26
C ALA A 168 27.64 58.40 2.44
#